data_AF-A0A945PT44-F1
#
_entry.id   AF-A0A945PT44-F1
#
_cell.length_a   1.000
_cell.length_b   1.000
_cell.length_c   1.000
_cell.angle_alpha   90.00
_cell.angle_beta   90.00
_cell.angle_gamma   90.00
#
_symmetry.space_group_name_H-M   'P 1'
#
loop_
_entity.id
_entity.type
_entity.pdbx_description
1 polymer ?
#
loop_
_entity_poly.entity_id
_entity_poly.type
_entity_poly.pdbx_seq_one_letter_code
_entity_poly.pdbx_strand_id
1 'polypeptide(L)'
;MTERRIERPLVIESIETSDGDRCVDIFRRADNTYGFEAYRRDLEDPNGWFPIGRHRFTNYDTEAEARTAAKQRISWLPGVSNRQA
;
A
#
# COMPACT_ATOMS: atom_id res chain seq x y z
N MET A 1 8.47 -26.86 -16.46
CA MET A 1 9.29 -26.75 -15.24
C MET A 1 9.07 -25.35 -14.71
N THR A 2 8.24 -25.22 -13.68
CA THR A 2 7.55 -23.99 -13.29
C THR A 2 8.53 -22.96 -12.75
N GLU A 3 8.72 -21.90 -13.51
CA GLU A 3 9.53 -20.74 -13.14
C GLU A 3 9.04 -20.21 -11.79
N ARG A 4 9.89 -20.27 -10.76
CA ARG A 4 9.64 -19.58 -9.50
C ARG A 4 9.70 -18.08 -9.82
N ARG A 5 8.56 -17.51 -10.22
CA ARG A 5 8.34 -16.06 -10.29
C ARG A 5 8.81 -15.51 -8.96
N ILE A 6 9.94 -14.81 -8.97
CA ILE A 6 10.49 -14.14 -7.80
C ILE A 6 9.45 -13.11 -7.36
N GLU A 7 8.63 -13.53 -6.39
CA GLU A 7 8.04 -12.86 -5.23
C GLU A 7 7.79 -11.35 -5.28
N ARG A 8 7.44 -10.80 -6.44
CA ARG A 8 6.88 -9.46 -6.50
C ARG A 8 5.60 -9.42 -5.65
N PRO A 9 5.52 -8.55 -4.62
CA PRO A 9 4.33 -8.49 -3.79
C PRO A 9 3.13 -8.14 -4.67
N LEU A 10 2.06 -8.92 -4.52
CA LEU A 10 0.82 -8.71 -5.23
C LEU A 10 0.12 -7.50 -4.60
N VAL A 11 0.09 -6.38 -5.30
CA VAL A 11 -0.71 -5.22 -4.87
C VAL A 11 -2.18 -5.63 -4.94
N ILE A 12 -2.84 -5.60 -3.79
CA ILE A 12 -4.25 -5.97 -3.65
C ILE A 12 -5.14 -4.74 -3.83
N GLU A 13 -4.72 -3.61 -3.28
CA GLU A 13 -5.48 -2.37 -3.29
C GLU A 13 -4.51 -1.19 -3.31
N SER A 14 -4.73 -0.22 -4.20
CA SER A 14 -3.99 1.05 -4.26
C SER A 14 -4.99 2.17 -4.02
N ILE A 15 -4.74 2.98 -2.99
CA ILE A 15 -5.65 4.02 -2.53
C ILE A 15 -4.97 5.36 -2.73
N GLU A 16 -5.43 6.10 -3.73
CA GLU A 16 -4.96 7.44 -4.02
C GLU A 16 -5.80 8.47 -3.25
N THR A 17 -5.15 9.52 -2.74
CA THR A 17 -5.84 10.67 -2.18
C THR A 17 -6.52 11.48 -3.28
N SER A 18 -7.60 12.18 -2.95
CA SER A 18 -8.31 13.04 -3.91
C SER A 18 -7.45 14.18 -4.46
N ASP A 19 -6.44 14.60 -3.72
CA ASP A 19 -5.47 15.61 -4.13
C ASP A 19 -4.45 15.09 -5.17
N GLY A 20 -4.32 13.75 -5.29
CA GLY A 20 -3.35 13.11 -6.18
C GLY A 20 -1.89 13.27 -5.76
N ASP A 21 -1.61 13.87 -4.59
CA ASP A 21 -0.27 14.04 -4.04
C ASP A 21 0.21 12.82 -3.23
N ARG A 22 -0.68 11.87 -2.89
CA ARG A 22 -0.36 10.70 -2.06
C ARG A 22 -1.12 9.47 -2.48
N CYS A 23 -0.48 8.32 -2.32
CA CYS A 23 -1.13 7.02 -2.47
C CYS A 23 -0.69 6.04 -1.39
N VAL A 24 -1.52 5.03 -1.13
CA VAL A 24 -1.23 3.93 -0.22
C VAL A 24 -1.45 2.64 -0.96
N ASP A 25 -0.39 1.85 -1.10
CA ASP A 25 -0.46 0.53 -1.71
C ASP A 25 -0.50 -0.53 -0.62
N ILE A 26 -1.56 -1.33 -0.62
CA ILE A 26 -1.70 -2.54 0.20
C ILE A 26 -1.33 -3.72 -0.69
N PHE A 27 -0.40 -4.55 -0.21
CA PHE A 27 0.14 -5.66 -0.98
C PHE A 27 0.32 -6.92 -0.14
N ARG A 28 0.18 -8.07 -0.79
CA ARG A 28 0.42 -9.39 -0.23
C ARG A 28 1.75 -9.95 -0.72
N ARG A 29 2.56 -10.43 0.20
CA ARG A 29 3.85 -11.08 -0.07
C ARG A 29 3.67 -12.54 -0.43
N ALA A 30 4.71 -13.16 -0.96
CA ALA A 30 4.72 -14.59 -1.25
C ALA A 30 4.62 -15.45 0.02
N ASP A 31 5.07 -14.92 1.16
CA ASP A 31 4.94 -15.50 2.50
C ASP A 31 3.50 -15.48 3.06
N ASN A 32 2.50 -15.11 2.24
CA ASN A 32 1.09 -14.92 2.62
C ASN A 32 0.84 -13.78 3.63
N THR A 33 1.88 -13.02 3.97
CA THR A 33 1.78 -11.84 4.81
C THR A 33 1.35 -10.61 4.02
N TYR A 34 0.67 -9.70 4.69
CA TYR A 34 0.17 -8.45 4.14
C TYR A 34 1.03 -7.28 4.62
N GLY A 35 1.22 -6.30 3.76
CA GLY A 35 1.91 -5.06 4.07
C GLY A 35 1.22 -3.90 3.39
N PHE A 36 1.57 -2.70 3.82
CA PHE A 36 1.19 -1.49 3.12
C PHE A 36 2.35 -0.51 3.11
N GLU A 37 2.39 0.35 2.09
CA GLU A 37 3.32 1.46 2.04
C GLU A 37 2.61 2.71 1.53
N ALA A 38 2.94 3.84 2.15
CA ALA A 38 2.41 5.14 1.75
C ALA A 38 3.47 5.86 0.93
N TYR A 39 3.08 6.40 -0.21
CA TYR A 39 3.92 7.22 -1.06
C TYR A 39 3.36 8.63 -1.15
N ARG A 40 4.25 9.61 -1.23
CA ARG A 40 3.92 10.98 -1.63
C ARG A 40 4.55 11.28 -2.98
N ARG A 41 3.85 12.05 -3.79
CA ARG A 41 4.35 12.69 -4.98
C ARG A 41 4.51 14.17 -4.66
N ASP A 42 5.70 14.69 -4.89
CA ASP A 42 5.91 16.12 -4.74
C ASP A 42 5.41 16.85 -6.01
N LEU A 43 4.72 17.97 -5.83
CA LEU A 43 4.23 18.78 -6.96
C LEU A 43 5.39 19.45 -7.71
N GLU A 44 6.49 19.74 -7.02
CA GLU A 44 7.68 20.36 -7.62
C GLU A 44 8.59 19.33 -8.32
N ASP A 45 8.55 18.07 -7.90
CA ASP A 45 9.27 16.94 -8.48
C ASP A 45 8.30 15.85 -8.99
N PRO A 46 7.66 16.05 -10.16
CA PRO A 46 6.66 15.13 -10.69
C PRO A 46 7.20 13.74 -11.08
N ASN A 47 8.52 13.53 -11.00
CA ASN A 47 9.22 12.30 -11.39
C ASN A 47 9.32 11.25 -10.27
N GLY A 48 9.01 11.57 -9.01
CA GLY A 48 9.29 10.67 -7.88
C GLY A 48 8.12 10.41 -6.94
N TRP A 49 7.78 9.13 -6.76
CA TRP A 49 7.00 8.67 -5.60
C TRP A 49 7.97 8.39 -4.45
N PHE A 50 7.81 9.10 -3.34
CA PHE A 50 8.65 8.97 -2.15
C PHE A 50 7.90 8.20 -1.06
N PRO A 51 8.46 7.09 -0.56
CA PRO A 51 7.84 6.36 0.55
C PRO A 51 7.91 7.20 1.84
N ILE A 52 6.75 7.49 2.43
CA ILE A 52 6.61 8.32 3.64
C ILE A 52 6.26 7.52 4.89
N GLY A 53 5.80 6.27 4.74
CA GLY A 53 5.36 5.46 5.88
C GLY A 53 6.45 4.63 6.54
N ARG A 54 7.45 4.18 5.77
CA ARG A 54 8.35 3.06 6.16
C ARG A 54 7.55 1.86 6.68
N HIS A 55 6.30 1.71 6.26
CA HIS A 55 5.41 0.66 6.75
C HIS A 55 5.67 -0.67 6.04
N ARG A 56 6.49 -0.65 4.97
CA ARG A 56 7.15 -1.77 4.31
C ARG A 56 7.75 -2.82 5.25
N PHE A 57 8.14 -2.49 6.48
CA PHE A 57 8.73 -3.47 7.39
C PHE A 57 7.70 -4.21 8.24
N THR A 58 6.44 -3.76 8.22
CA THR A 58 5.35 -4.37 8.98
C THR A 58 4.70 -5.46 8.16
N ASN A 59 4.51 -6.62 8.78
CA ASN A 59 3.81 -7.75 8.23
C ASN A 59 2.56 -7.99 9.07
N TYR A 60 1.43 -8.16 8.41
CA TYR A 60 0.15 -8.52 9.01
C TYR A 60 -0.28 -9.88 8.50
N ASP A 61 -1.02 -10.62 9.31
CA ASP A 61 -1.54 -11.94 8.94
C ASP A 61 -2.74 -11.81 7.99
N THR A 62 -3.51 -10.72 8.15
CA THR A 62 -4.70 -10.45 7.35
C THR A 62 -4.68 -9.10 6.65
N GLU A 63 -5.37 -9.03 5.51
CA GLU A 63 -5.59 -7.79 4.78
C GLU A 63 -6.37 -6.75 5.61
N ALA A 64 -7.34 -7.20 6.41
CA ALA A 64 -8.16 -6.34 7.26
C ALA A 64 -7.32 -5.65 8.34
N GLU A 65 -6.34 -6.36 8.93
CA GLU A 65 -5.38 -5.78 9.87
C GLU A 65 -4.46 -4.78 9.17
N ALA A 66 -3.91 -5.13 8.01
CA ALA A 66 -3.08 -4.21 7.23
C ALA A 66 -3.84 -2.92 6.89
N ARG A 67 -5.13 -3.03 6.53
CA ARG A 67 -6.02 -1.91 6.24
C ARG A 67 -6.34 -1.07 7.47
N THR A 68 -6.65 -1.72 8.59
CA THR A 68 -6.92 -1.00 9.85
C THR A 68 -5.69 -0.24 10.31
N ALA A 69 -4.52 -0.88 10.25
CA ALA A 69 -3.26 -0.25 10.59
C ALA A 69 -2.90 0.88 9.63
N ALA A 70 -3.18 0.75 8.33
CA ALA A 70 -3.03 1.82 7.36
C ALA A 70 -3.93 3.02 7.72
N LYS A 71 -5.20 2.80 8.03
CA LYS A 71 -6.13 3.85 8.48
C LYS A 71 -5.69 4.53 9.78
N GLN A 72 -5.14 3.77 10.72
CA GLN A 72 -4.65 4.32 11.99
C GLN A 72 -3.37 5.13 11.84
N ARG A 73 -2.45 4.68 10.98
CA ARG A 73 -1.16 5.37 10.76
C ARG A 73 -1.25 6.51 9.76
N ILE A 74 -2.19 6.43 8.82
CA ILE A 74 -2.36 7.38 7.73
C ILE A 74 -3.67 8.13 7.96
N SER A 75 -3.57 9.22 8.72
CA SER A 75 -4.74 10.00 9.16
C SER A 75 -5.57 10.59 8.02
N TRP A 76 -4.96 10.78 6.84
CA TRP A 76 -5.62 11.31 5.65
C TRP A 76 -6.27 10.22 4.78
N LEU A 77 -6.03 8.93 5.07
CA LEU A 77 -6.63 7.83 4.32
C LEU A 77 -8.13 7.79 4.64
N PRO A 78 -9.02 8.19 3.71
CA PRO A 78 -10.45 8.10 3.96
C PRO A 78 -10.79 6.63 4.21
N GLY A 79 -11.70 6.36 5.15
CA GLY A 79 -12.11 5.01 5.53
C GLY A 79 -12.55 4.22 4.30
N VAL A 80 -11.60 3.47 3.73
CA VAL A 80 -11.72 2.82 2.42
C VAL A 80 -13.00 2.00 2.40
N SER A 81 -13.98 2.49 1.66
CA SER A 81 -15.24 1.82 1.37
C SER A 81 -15.05 1.11 0.05
N ASN A 82 -14.77 -0.18 0.18
CA ASN A 82 -14.74 -1.23 -0.83
C ASN A 82 -15.31 -0.80 -2.20
N ARG A 83 -14.45 -0.69 -3.21
CA ARG A 83 -14.83 -0.82 -4.61
C ARG A 83 -13.85 -1.74 -5.32
N GLN A 84 -14.17 -3.02 -5.28
CA GLN A 84 -13.74 -3.94 -6.33
C GLN A 84 -14.67 -3.71 -7.54
N ALA A 85 -14.08 -3.54 -8.72
CA ALA A 85 -14.75 -3.69 -10.01
C ALA A 85 -13.94 -4.67 -10.84
#